data_AF-A0A2G2P2Y4-F1
#
_entry.id   AF-A0A2G2P2Y4-F1
#
_cell.length_a   1.000
_cell.length_b   1.000
_cell.length_c   1.000
_cell.angle_alpha   90.00
_cell.angle_beta   90.00
_cell.angle_gamma   90.00
#
_symmetry.space_group_name_H-M   'P 1'
#
loop_
_entity.id
_entity.type
_entity.pdbx_description
1 polymer ?
#
loop_
_entity_poly.entity_id
_entity_poly.type
_entity_poly.pdbx_seq_one_letter_code
_entity_poly.pdbx_strand_id
1 'polypeptide(L)' 'METNKNELIRGLKYELAAFPLLLLGPILITIGFKAIKHQNNYLWLIAGIVVATSAIILGFIGIRIILNAFFNTK' A
#
# COMPACT_ATOMS: atom_id res chain seq x y z
N MET A 1 -29.90 -6.91 2.97
CA MET A 1 -28.70 -6.30 3.58
C MET A 1 -28.35 -5.08 2.75
N GLU A 2 -28.46 -3.89 3.30
CA GLU A 2 -28.06 -2.67 2.59
C GLU A 2 -26.56 -2.48 2.78
N THR A 3 -25.77 -2.69 1.72
CA THR A 3 -24.34 -2.38 1.73
C THR A 3 -24.13 -0.91 2.04
N ASN A 4 -23.29 -0.60 3.01
CA ASN A 4 -22.96 0.79 3.32
C ASN A 4 -22.05 1.35 2.21
N LYS A 5 -22.66 1.97 1.19
CA LYS A 5 -21.96 2.51 0.02
C LYS A 5 -20.88 3.53 0.38
N ASN A 6 -21.05 4.29 1.47
CA ASN A 6 -20.09 5.29 1.90
C ASN A 6 -18.79 4.65 2.40
N GLU A 7 -18.90 3.61 3.23
CA GLU A 7 -17.73 2.85 3.70
C GLU A 7 -17.08 2.06 2.56
N LEU A 8 -17.87 1.54 1.62
CA LEU A 8 -17.35 0.85 0.44
C LEU A 8 -16.47 1.79 -0.43
N ILE A 9 -16.96 3.00 -0.72
CA ILE A 9 -16.21 4.00 -1.47
C ILE A 9 -14.95 4.42 -0.71
N ARG A 10 -15.03 4.52 0.62
CA ARG A 10 -13.88 4.84 1.47
C ARG A 10 -12.81 3.75 1.36
N GLY A 11 -13.18 2.48 1.52
CA GLY A 11 -12.24 1.37 1.38
C GLY A 11 -11.60 1.30 -0.01
N LEU A 12 -12.39 1.55 -1.07
CA LEU A 12 -11.88 1.60 -2.44
C LEU A 12 -10.87 2.74 -2.65
N LYS A 13 -11.05 3.91 -2.01
CA LYS A 13 -10.05 4.99 -2.04
C LYS A 13 -8.72 4.58 -1.40
N TYR A 14 -8.75 3.81 -0.31
CA TYR A 14 -7.53 3.27 0.31
C TYR A 14 -6.84 2.25 -0.61
N GLU A 15 -7.60 1.36 -1.25
CA GLU A 15 -7.05 0.41 -2.24
C GLU A 15 -6.41 1.12 -3.44
N LEU A 16 -7.11 2.12 -4.01
CA LEU A 16 -6.59 2.91 -5.12
C LEU A 16 -5.33 3.70 -4.75
N ALA A 17 -5.20 4.11 -3.49
CA ALA A 17 -3.98 4.74 -2.98
C ALA A 17 -2.87 3.71 -2.71
N ALA A 18 -3.20 2.50 -2.27
CA ALA A 18 -2.25 1.41 -2.04
C ALA A 18 -1.65 0.90 -3.35
N PHE A 19 -2.42 0.88 -4.44
CA PHE A 19 -2.01 0.35 -5.73
C PHE A 19 -0.74 0.98 -6.32
N PRO A 20 -0.61 2.33 -6.45
CA PRO A 20 0.63 2.94 -6.90
C PRO A 20 1.79 2.69 -5.93
N LEU A 21 1.54 2.65 -4.61
CA LEU A 21 2.57 2.34 -3.62
C LEU A 21 3.10 0.91 -3.75
N LEU A 22 2.22 -0.06 -4.06
CA LEU A 22 2.55 -1.46 -4.31
C LEU A 22 3.46 -1.63 -5.53
N LEU A 23 3.29 -0.80 -6.56
CA LEU A 23 4.16 -0.78 -7.74
C LEU A 23 5.46 -0.01 -7.46
N LEU A 24 5.38 1.12 -6.76
CA LEU A 24 6.54 1.95 -6.44
C LEU A 24 7.52 1.26 -5.48
N GLY A 25 7.03 0.50 -4.49
CA GLY A 25 7.86 -0.24 -3.54
C GLY A 25 8.99 -1.06 -4.20
N PRO A 26 8.69 -2.07 -5.05
CA PRO A 26 9.70 -2.88 -5.71
C PRO A 26 10.58 -2.08 -6.69
N ILE A 27 10.04 -1.02 -7.32
CA ILE A 27 10.81 -0.11 -8.18
C ILE A 27 11.88 0.61 -7.36
N LEU A 28 11.51 1.22 -6.22
CA LEU A 28 12.45 1.89 -5.31
C LEU A 28 13.49 0.90 -4.75
N ILE A 29 13.09 -0.31 -4.39
CA ILE A 29 14.01 -1.34 -3.91
C ILE A 29 15.04 -1.70 -5.00
N THR A 30 14.60 -1.85 -6.25
CA THR A 30 15.48 -2.15 -7.39
C THR A 30 16.46 -1.01 -7.66
N ILE A 31 16.01 0.24 -7.57
CA ILE A 31 16.86 1.43 -7.65
C ILE A 31 17.86 1.45 -6.48
N GLY A 32 17.41 1.09 -5.28
CA GLY A 32 18.23 1.00 -4.07
C GLY A 32 19.37 0.01 -4.22
N PHE A 33 19.12 -1.19 -4.75
CA PHE A 33 20.19 -2.16 -5.03
C PHE A 33 21.21 -1.64 -6.04
N LYS A 34 20.78 -0.89 -7.07
CA LYS A 34 21.71 -0.24 -8.02
C LYS A 34 22.52 0.88 -7.35
N ALA A 35 21.90 1.68 -6.49
CA ALA A 35 22.56 2.78 -5.78
C ALA A 35 23.61 2.29 -4.78
N ILE A 36 23.36 1.17 -4.09
CA ILE A 36 24.35 0.52 -3.22
C ILE A 36 25.58 0.11 -4.02
N LYS A 37 25.40 -0.49 -5.21
CA LYS A 37 26.51 -0.96 -6.04
C LYS A 37 27.43 0.16 -6.53
N HIS A 38 26.88 1.36 -6.78
CA HIS A 38 27.64 2.49 -7.31
C HIS A 38 28.19 3.45 -6.24
N GLN A 39 27.45 3.66 -5.14
CA GLN A 39 27.75 4.74 -4.18
C GLN A 39 27.68 4.28 -2.72
N ASN A 40 27.50 2.97 -2.47
CA ASN A 40 27.28 2.41 -1.14
C ASN A 40 26.12 3.08 -0.36
N ASN A 41 25.13 3.60 -1.10
CA ASN A 41 24.04 4.41 -0.56
C ASN A 41 22.80 3.55 -0.30
N TYR A 42 22.55 3.25 0.97
CA TYR A 42 21.42 2.42 1.43
C TYR A 42 20.09 3.18 1.55
N LEU A 43 20.11 4.50 1.39
CA LEU A 43 18.98 5.38 1.68
C LEU A 43 17.75 5.05 0.82
N TRP A 44 17.97 4.71 -0.45
CA TRP A 44 16.92 4.28 -1.38
C TRP A 44 16.36 2.89 -1.07
N LEU A 45 17.19 1.97 -0.57
CA LEU A 45 16.74 0.64 -0.18
C LEU A 45 15.83 0.73 1.05
N ILE A 46 16.23 1.52 2.05
CA ILE A 46 15.44 1.76 3.27
C ILE A 46 14.11 2.44 2.89
N ALA A 47 14.15 3.47 2.06
CA ALA A 47 12.93 4.14 1.58
C ALA A 47 12.00 3.17 0.84
N GLY A 48 12.55 2.31 -0.03
CA GLY A 48 11.78 1.29 -0.75
C GLY A 48 11.09 0.28 0.18
N ILE A 49 11.79 -0.20 1.21
CA ILE A 49 11.23 -1.10 2.22
C ILE A 49 10.10 -0.42 3.01
N VAL A 50 10.30 0.84 3.42
CA VAL A 50 9.27 1.62 4.13
C VAL A 50 8.04 1.83 3.26
N VAL A 51 8.22 2.19 1.99
CA VAL A 51 7.11 2.37 1.03
C VAL A 51 6.38 1.05 0.83
N ALA A 52 7.08 -0.06 0.59
CA ALA A 52 6.48 -1.38 0.41
C ALA A 52 5.68 -1.83 1.66
N THR A 53 6.23 -1.61 2.86
CA THR A 53 5.55 -1.93 4.13
C THR A 53 4.29 -1.08 4.29
N SER A 54 4.37 0.22 4.00
CA SER A 54 3.21 1.11 4.07
C SER A 54 2.12 0.72 3.08
N ALA A 55 2.50 0.25 1.88
CA ALA A 55 1.57 -0.22 0.85
C ALA A 55 0.76 -1.43 1.33
N ILE A 56 1.43 -2.40 1.97
CA ILE A 56 0.80 -3.59 2.54
C ILE A 56 -0.18 -3.21 3.65
N ILE A 57 0.21 -2.30 4.54
CA ILE A 57 -0.65 -1.83 5.63
C ILE A 57 -1.89 -1.12 5.06
N LEU A 58 -1.70 -0.21 4.09
CA LEU A 58 -2.81 0.49 3.46
C LEU A 58 -3.77 -0.46 2.73
N GLY A 59 -3.24 -1.44 2.00
CA GLY A 59 -4.06 -2.45 1.32
C GLY A 59 -4.83 -3.33 2.32
N PHE A 60 -4.21 -3.72 3.42
CA PHE A 60 -4.92 -4.49 4.45
C PHE A 60 -6.07 -3.69 5.08
N ILE A 61 -5.85 -2.40 5.34
CA ILE A 61 -6.89 -1.49 5.85
C ILE A 61 -8.00 -1.29 4.81
N GLY A 62 -7.65 -1.09 3.54
CA GLY A 62 -8.60 -0.91 2.43
C GLY A 62 -9.54 -2.11 2.31
N ILE A 63 -8.97 -3.31 2.21
CA ILE A 63 -9.73 -4.57 2.18
C ILE A 63 -10.62 -4.72 3.42
N ARG A 64 -10.11 -4.43 4.63
CA ARG A 64 -10.89 -4.54 5.87
C ARG A 64 -12.10 -3.60 5.87
N ILE A 65 -11.95 -2.37 5.40
CA ILE A 65 -13.05 -1.40 5.29
C ILE A 65 -14.08 -1.88 4.26
N ILE A 66 -13.63 -2.40 3.11
CA ILE A 66 -14.52 -2.97 2.08
C ILE A 66 -15.34 -4.13 2.67
N LEU A 67 -14.69 -5.07 3.36
CA LEU A 67 -15.37 -6.21 3.99
C LEU A 67 -16.39 -5.76 5.05
N ASN A 68 -16.01 -4.80 5.90
CA ASN A 68 -16.94 -4.24 6.89
C ASN A 68 -18.13 -3.53 6.22
N ALA A 69 -17.93 -2.86 5.09
CA ALA A 69 -19.00 -2.23 4.34
C ALA A 69 -19.99 -3.23 3.72
N PHE A 70 -19.50 -4.40 3.29
CA PHE A 70 -20.32 -5.48 2.72
C PHE A 70 -21.08 -6.27 3.79
N PHE A 71 -20.41 -6.63 4.88
CA PHE A 71 -20.98 -7.52 5.90
C PHE A 71 -21.59 -6.77 7.09
N ASN A 72 -21.46 -5.44 7.15
CA ASN A 72 -21.84 -4.62 8.30
C ASN A 72 -21.26 -5.16 9.63
N THR A 73 -20.09 -5.77 9.55
CA THR A 73 -19.32 -6.23 10.71
C THR A 73 -18.66 -5.00 11.32
N LYS A 74 -19.25 -4.48 12.41
CA LYS A 74 -18.59 -3.49 13.27
C LYS A 74 -17.52 -4.16 14.12
#